data_AF-A0A936M193-F1
#
_entry.id   AF-A0A936M193-F1
#
_cell.length_a   1.000
_cell.length_b   1.000
_cell.length_c   1.000
_cell.angle_alpha   90.00
_cell.angle_beta   90.00
_cell.angle_gamma   90.00
#
_symmetry.space_group_name_H-M   'P 1'
#
loop_
_entity.id
_entity.type
_entity.pdbx_description
1 polymer ?
#
loop_
_entity_poly.entity_id
_entity_poly.type
_entity_poly.pdbx_seq_one_letter_code
_entity_poly.pdbx_strand_id
1 'polypeptide(L)'
;MDDGESEFAADADTTSYGSYTLATDGSWTYTLDNANGTVQALSAGETMTDSFVAVSEDGTASATVTITITGTNDVPVISGEATGDRDVQEDVDASASGTLTIADVDDGESEFTAQPAGSATYGSYVLNADGTWTYTLDDTNGTVRRSRRARR
;
A
#
# COMPACT_ATOMS: atom_id res chain seq x y z
N MET A 1 -47.55 9.99 -32.77
CA MET A 1 -47.38 9.05 -31.66
C MET A 1 -45.97 8.57 -31.88
N ASP A 2 -45.07 9.15 -31.09
CA ASP A 2 -43.67 8.73 -31.03
C ASP A 2 -43.70 7.51 -30.11
N ASP A 3 -43.59 6.34 -30.74
CA ASP A 3 -43.74 5.05 -30.08
C ASP A 3 -42.35 4.38 -29.91
N GLY A 4 -41.26 5.15 -29.84
CA GLY A 4 -39.89 4.62 -29.71
C GLY A 4 -38.78 5.56 -29.20
N GLU A 5 -38.96 6.88 -29.11
CA GLU A 5 -37.86 7.82 -28.72
C GLU A 5 -37.63 7.96 -27.20
N SER A 6 -38.29 7.16 -26.35
CA SER A 6 -38.11 7.19 -24.88
C SER A 6 -37.27 6.05 -24.31
N GLU A 7 -36.57 5.27 -25.14
CA GLU A 7 -35.73 4.14 -24.73
C GLU A 7 -34.24 4.39 -24.99
N PHE A 8 -33.38 3.74 -24.19
CA PHE A 8 -31.93 3.72 -24.41
C PHE A 8 -31.54 2.61 -25.38
N ALA A 9 -30.48 2.84 -26.16
CA ALA A 9 -29.79 1.76 -26.86
C ALA A 9 -29.12 0.85 -25.83
N ALA A 10 -29.52 -0.43 -25.79
CA ALA A 10 -28.87 -1.39 -24.93
C ALA A 10 -27.41 -1.61 -25.37
N ASP A 11 -26.49 -1.59 -24.41
CA ASP A 11 -25.05 -1.67 -24.67
C ASP A 11 -24.32 -2.40 -23.53
N ALA A 12 -23.17 -2.98 -23.83
CA ALA A 12 -22.28 -3.57 -22.83
C ALA A 12 -20.86 -3.63 -23.38
N ASP A 13 -19.92 -3.03 -22.66
CA ASP A 13 -18.51 -3.02 -23.04
C ASP A 13 -17.61 -2.91 -21.80
N THR A 14 -16.31 -3.02 -22.04
CA THR A 14 -15.24 -2.71 -21.10
C THR A 14 -14.91 -1.22 -21.11
N THR A 15 -14.41 -0.76 -19.97
CA THR A 15 -13.89 0.59 -19.78
C THR A 15 -12.41 0.51 -19.39
N SER A 16 -11.81 1.61 -18.92
CA SER A 16 -10.38 1.59 -18.54
C SER A 16 -10.12 0.75 -17.28
N TYR A 17 -11.09 0.71 -16.37
CA TYR A 17 -10.95 0.12 -15.03
C TYR A 17 -12.04 -0.90 -14.71
N GLY A 18 -12.87 -1.29 -15.67
CA GLY A 18 -13.98 -2.20 -15.42
C GLY A 18 -14.80 -2.52 -16.66
N SER A 19 -16.08 -2.80 -16.43
CA SER A 19 -17.06 -3.09 -17.48
C SER A 19 -18.44 -2.59 -17.07
N TYR A 20 -19.30 -2.35 -18.05
CA TYR A 20 -20.66 -1.90 -17.81
C TYR A 20 -21.68 -2.65 -18.65
N THR A 21 -22.94 -2.56 -18.22
CA THR A 21 -24.11 -2.95 -19.00
C THR A 21 -25.14 -1.83 -18.92
N LEU A 22 -25.81 -1.49 -20.01
CA LEU A 22 -26.94 -0.57 -20.09
C LEU A 22 -28.13 -1.30 -20.73
N ALA A 23 -29.27 -1.32 -20.06
CA ALA A 23 -30.53 -1.86 -20.57
C ALA A 23 -31.37 -0.77 -21.26
N THR A 24 -32.34 -1.16 -22.07
CA THR A 24 -33.20 -0.23 -22.81
C THR A 24 -34.07 0.67 -21.91
N ASP A 25 -34.34 0.22 -20.68
CA ASP A 25 -35.04 1.00 -19.65
C ASP A 25 -34.15 2.03 -18.92
N GLY A 26 -32.87 2.10 -19.28
CA GLY A 26 -31.88 3.00 -18.68
C GLY A 26 -31.20 2.46 -17.42
N SER A 27 -31.58 1.27 -16.94
CA SER A 27 -30.87 0.60 -15.85
C SER A 27 -29.47 0.21 -16.30
N TRP A 28 -28.46 0.52 -15.49
CA TRP A 28 -27.08 0.15 -15.79
C TRP A 28 -26.38 -0.45 -14.58
N THR A 29 -25.37 -1.26 -14.86
CA THR A 29 -24.43 -1.77 -13.86
C THR A 29 -23.01 -1.45 -14.29
N TYR A 30 -22.13 -1.25 -13.31
CA TYR A 30 -20.70 -1.14 -13.51
C TYR A 30 -20.00 -2.12 -12.59
N THR A 31 -19.10 -2.93 -13.15
CA THR A 31 -18.26 -3.87 -12.39
C THR A 31 -16.82 -3.41 -12.51
N LEU A 32 -16.26 -2.96 -11.39
CA LEU A 32 -14.86 -2.59 -11.28
C LEU A 32 -13.96 -3.82 -11.44
N ASP A 33 -12.89 -3.71 -12.23
CA ASP A 33 -11.80 -4.68 -12.23
C ASP A 33 -10.85 -4.38 -11.07
N ASN A 34 -11.12 -5.01 -9.92
CA ASN A 34 -10.29 -4.84 -8.73
C ASN A 34 -8.88 -5.47 -8.87
N ALA A 35 -8.61 -6.24 -9.91
CA ALA A 35 -7.26 -6.73 -10.19
C ALA A 35 -6.43 -5.75 -11.04
N ASN A 36 -7.04 -4.66 -11.51
CA ASN A 36 -6.35 -3.61 -12.25
C ASN A 36 -5.31 -2.93 -11.35
N GLY A 37 -4.04 -2.94 -11.77
CA GLY A 37 -2.94 -2.40 -10.97
C GLY A 37 -3.06 -0.91 -10.67
N THR A 38 -3.68 -0.11 -11.56
CA THR A 38 -3.92 1.32 -11.30
C THR A 38 -5.03 1.52 -10.26
N VAL A 39 -6.05 0.66 -10.25
CA VAL A 39 -7.10 0.69 -9.22
C VAL A 39 -6.53 0.27 -7.86
N GLN A 40 -5.70 -0.77 -7.83
CA GLN A 40 -5.05 -1.25 -6.62
C GLN A 40 -4.05 -0.25 -6.04
N ALA A 41 -3.44 0.60 -6.87
CA ALA A 41 -2.47 1.60 -6.41
C ALA A 41 -3.10 2.86 -5.78
N LEU A 42 -4.44 2.98 -5.74
CA LEU A 42 -5.11 4.14 -5.15
C LEU A 42 -5.06 4.08 -3.63
N SER A 43 -4.34 5.02 -3.01
CA SER A 43 -4.34 5.22 -1.57
C SER A 43 -5.75 5.45 -1.00
N ALA A 44 -5.91 5.28 0.31
CA ALA A 44 -7.17 5.49 1.00
C ALA A 44 -7.77 6.89 0.75
N GLY A 45 -8.93 6.94 0.11
CA GLY A 45 -9.63 8.18 -0.21
C GLY A 45 -9.12 8.91 -1.45
N GLU A 46 -8.05 8.44 -2.09
CA GLU A 46 -7.71 8.86 -3.45
C GLU A 46 -8.82 8.44 -4.42
N THR A 47 -9.06 9.25 -5.45
CA THR A 47 -10.12 8.97 -6.40
C THR A 47 -9.65 9.07 -7.83
N MET A 48 -10.18 8.18 -8.66
CA MET A 48 -10.13 8.29 -10.10
C MET A 48 -11.52 8.13 -10.70
N THR A 49 -11.65 8.36 -12.01
CA THR A 49 -12.92 8.22 -12.70
C THR A 49 -12.83 7.27 -13.88
N ASP A 50 -13.91 6.52 -14.08
CA ASP A 50 -14.20 5.84 -15.34
C ASP A 50 -15.52 6.37 -15.93
N SER A 51 -15.79 6.07 -17.19
CA SER A 51 -17.03 6.53 -17.83
C SER A 51 -17.44 5.69 -19.03
N PHE A 52 -18.74 5.70 -19.32
CA PHE A 52 -19.31 5.24 -20.58
C PHE A 52 -20.38 6.23 -21.08
N VAL A 53 -20.80 6.09 -22.34
CA VAL A 53 -21.80 6.96 -22.96
C VAL A 53 -23.09 6.17 -23.18
N ALA A 54 -24.18 6.64 -22.58
CA ALA A 54 -25.52 6.15 -22.87
C ALA A 54 -26.09 6.92 -24.08
N VAL A 55 -26.75 6.21 -24.99
CA VAL A 55 -27.31 6.78 -26.22
C VAL A 55 -28.80 6.41 -26.30
N SER A 56 -29.64 7.30 -26.82
CA SER A 56 -31.03 6.95 -27.14
C SER A 56 -31.08 5.91 -28.26
N GLU A 57 -32.14 5.10 -28.32
CA GLU A 57 -32.30 4.03 -29.32
C GLU A 57 -32.22 4.57 -30.77
N ASP A 58 -32.74 5.77 -31.02
CA ASP A 58 -32.69 6.44 -32.32
C ASP A 58 -31.33 7.10 -32.64
N GLY A 59 -30.40 7.10 -31.68
CA GLY A 59 -29.07 7.70 -31.80
C GLY A 59 -29.04 9.23 -31.75
N THR A 60 -30.15 9.90 -31.48
CA THR A 60 -30.22 11.37 -31.56
C THR A 60 -29.82 12.09 -30.26
N ALA A 61 -29.85 11.39 -29.12
CA ALA A 61 -29.46 11.90 -27.81
C ALA A 61 -28.40 11.02 -27.14
N SER A 62 -27.54 11.63 -26.32
CA SER A 62 -26.52 10.92 -25.55
C SER A 62 -26.20 11.60 -24.23
N ALA A 63 -25.81 10.83 -23.22
CA ALA A 63 -25.33 11.31 -21.93
C ALA A 63 -24.14 10.47 -21.43
N THR A 64 -23.15 11.13 -20.83
CA THR A 64 -22.02 10.44 -20.19
C THR A 64 -22.39 10.03 -18.77
N VAL A 65 -22.18 8.76 -18.45
CA VAL A 65 -22.21 8.25 -17.08
C VAL A 65 -20.78 8.25 -16.54
N THR A 66 -20.54 8.94 -15.44
CA THR A 66 -19.24 8.99 -14.75
C THR A 66 -19.30 8.18 -13.48
N ILE A 67 -18.32 7.30 -13.29
CA ILE A 67 -18.13 6.48 -12.10
C ILE A 67 -16.92 7.02 -11.36
N THR A 68 -17.11 7.43 -10.10
CA THR A 68 -15.98 7.74 -9.21
C THR A 68 -15.57 6.49 -8.46
N ILE A 69 -14.31 6.12 -8.61
CA ILE A 69 -13.67 5.01 -7.91
C ILE A 69 -12.86 5.62 -6.77
N THR A 70 -12.99 5.07 -5.56
CA THR A 70 -12.28 5.54 -4.37
C THR A 70 -11.41 4.42 -3.83
N GLY A 71 -10.13 4.71 -3.65
CA GLY A 71 -9.14 3.79 -3.11
C GLY A 71 -9.38 3.43 -1.65
N THR A 72 -8.82 2.29 -1.26
CA THR A 72 -8.80 1.76 0.10
C THR A 72 -7.37 1.45 0.49
N ASN A 73 -7.01 1.60 1.77
CA ASN A 73 -5.68 1.28 2.25
C ASN A 73 -5.41 -0.23 2.17
N ASP A 74 -4.32 -0.62 1.52
CA ASP A 74 -3.70 -1.92 1.66
C ASP A 74 -2.66 -1.89 2.79
N VAL A 75 -2.46 -3.01 3.49
CA VAL A 75 -1.56 -3.03 4.67
C VAL A 75 -0.13 -3.28 4.20
N PRO A 76 0.86 -2.45 4.57
CA PRO A 76 2.23 -2.66 4.16
C PRO A 76 2.83 -3.93 4.76
N VAL A 77 3.72 -4.58 4.01
CA VAL A 77 4.45 -5.77 4.43
C VAL A 77 5.92 -5.44 4.64
N ILE A 78 6.41 -5.66 5.86
CA ILE A 78 7.84 -5.55 6.20
C ILE A 78 8.51 -6.92 6.08
N SER A 79 9.70 -6.94 5.48
CA SER A 79 10.54 -8.11 5.23
C SER A 79 12.03 -7.76 5.35
N GLY A 80 12.93 -8.61 4.87
CA GLY A 80 14.38 -8.40 4.91
C GLY A 80 15.06 -9.01 6.14
N GLU A 81 16.22 -8.46 6.50
CA GLU A 81 17.09 -8.98 7.55
C GLU A 81 16.64 -8.50 8.93
N ALA A 82 15.75 -9.26 9.56
CA ALA A 82 15.29 -9.00 10.92
C ALA A 82 16.24 -9.52 12.02
N THR A 83 17.33 -10.18 11.62
CA THR A 83 18.40 -10.66 12.51
C THR A 83 19.70 -9.98 12.10
N GLY A 84 20.55 -9.66 13.08
CA GLY A 84 21.83 -9.03 12.80
C GLY A 84 22.75 -9.89 11.96
N ASP A 85 23.58 -9.23 11.16
CA ASP A 85 24.67 -9.82 10.36
C ASP A 85 25.68 -10.60 11.20
N ARG A 86 25.77 -10.34 12.51
CA ARG A 86 26.65 -11.00 13.46
C ARG A 86 26.14 -10.91 14.91
N ASP A 87 26.74 -11.74 15.76
CA ASP A 87 26.62 -11.60 17.21
C ASP A 87 27.39 -10.37 17.70
N VAL A 88 26.89 -9.74 18.75
CA VAL A 88 27.59 -8.64 19.45
C VAL A 88 28.29 -9.13 20.70
N GLN A 89 29.48 -8.59 20.97
CA GLN A 89 30.32 -8.91 22.10
C GLN A 89 30.89 -7.65 22.75
N GLU A 90 30.69 -7.51 24.07
CA GLU A 90 31.28 -6.45 24.89
C GLU A 90 32.79 -6.37 24.70
N ASP A 91 33.34 -5.15 24.66
CA ASP A 91 34.77 -4.86 24.53
C ASP A 91 35.42 -5.37 23.21
N VAL A 92 34.65 -5.94 22.27
CA VAL A 92 35.17 -6.56 21.04
C VAL A 92 34.41 -6.10 19.80
N ASP A 93 33.13 -6.43 19.70
CA ASP A 93 32.26 -6.16 18.56
C ASP A 93 30.89 -5.70 19.07
N ALA A 94 30.79 -4.41 19.38
CA ALA A 94 29.62 -3.87 20.06
C ALA A 94 28.42 -3.58 19.12
N SER A 95 28.45 -3.94 17.84
CA SER A 95 27.34 -3.63 16.93
C SER A 95 27.01 -4.71 15.91
N ALA A 96 25.73 -4.79 15.59
CA ALA A 96 25.17 -5.61 14.52
C ALA A 96 24.24 -4.76 13.66
N SER A 97 24.10 -5.10 12.39
CA SER A 97 23.29 -4.38 11.41
C SER A 97 22.53 -5.32 10.50
N GLY A 98 21.58 -4.76 9.78
CA GLY A 98 20.86 -5.42 8.70
C GLY A 98 20.02 -4.41 7.93
N THR A 99 19.33 -4.89 6.91
CA THR A 99 18.42 -4.08 6.10
C THR A 99 17.02 -4.70 6.06
N LEU A 100 16.03 -3.95 6.51
CA LEU A 100 14.62 -4.27 6.33
C LEU A 100 14.13 -3.70 4.99
N THR A 101 13.13 -4.35 4.42
CA THR A 101 12.42 -3.90 3.21
C THR A 101 10.95 -3.73 3.53
N ILE A 102 10.30 -2.74 2.92
CA ILE A 102 8.86 -2.50 3.04
C ILE A 102 8.25 -2.51 1.63
N ALA A 103 7.07 -3.09 1.50
CA ALA A 103 6.29 -3.07 0.27
C ALA A 103 4.84 -2.79 0.61
N ASP A 104 4.24 -1.89 -0.14
CA ASP A 104 2.84 -1.54 -0.12
C ASP A 104 2.30 -1.56 -1.55
N VAL A 105 1.02 -1.92 -1.70
CA VAL A 105 0.32 -1.88 -2.99
C VAL A 105 -0.11 -0.46 -3.32
N ASP A 106 -0.39 0.35 -2.31
CA ASP A 106 -0.74 1.78 -2.44
C ASP A 106 0.46 2.60 -2.96
N ASP A 107 0.24 3.46 -3.97
CA ASP A 107 1.33 4.22 -4.59
C ASP A 107 1.99 5.18 -3.59
N GLY A 108 3.31 5.11 -3.50
CA GLY A 108 4.09 5.97 -2.61
C GLY A 108 4.03 5.60 -1.11
N GLU A 109 3.37 4.51 -0.72
CA GLU A 109 3.26 4.10 0.70
C GLU A 109 4.32 3.06 1.13
N SER A 110 5.20 2.67 0.22
CA SER A 110 6.33 1.75 0.49
C SER A 110 7.52 2.44 1.17
N GLU A 111 7.31 3.08 2.33
CA GLU A 111 8.34 3.89 3.00
C GLU A 111 8.47 3.59 4.50
N PHE A 112 9.71 3.56 5.00
CA PHE A 112 9.95 3.58 6.44
C PHE A 112 9.99 5.02 6.97
N THR A 113 9.35 5.24 8.12
CA THR A 113 9.69 6.40 8.94
C THR A 113 10.97 6.12 9.71
N ALA A 114 12.01 6.93 9.52
CA ALA A 114 13.25 6.82 10.29
C ALA A 114 12.96 6.91 11.80
N GLN A 115 13.47 5.95 12.56
CA GLN A 115 13.43 5.99 14.02
C GLN A 115 14.75 6.56 14.54
N PRO A 116 14.71 7.67 15.31
CA PRO A 116 15.90 8.16 15.98
C PRO A 116 16.42 7.12 16.96
N ALA A 117 17.67 7.28 17.40
CA ALA A 117 18.31 6.34 18.31
C ALA A 117 17.43 6.02 19.53
N GLY A 118 16.95 4.78 19.59
CA GLY A 118 16.13 4.24 20.67
C GLY A 118 16.97 3.50 21.68
N SER A 119 16.44 3.31 22.89
CA SER A 119 17.08 2.47 23.91
C SER A 119 16.52 1.05 23.86
N ALA A 120 17.40 0.07 24.04
CA ALA A 120 17.09 -1.34 24.23
C ALA A 120 17.61 -1.80 25.60
N THR A 121 17.24 -3.01 26.03
CA THR A 121 17.60 -3.54 27.36
C THR A 121 19.11 -3.54 27.63
N TYR A 122 19.93 -3.81 26.61
CA TYR A 122 21.38 -3.93 26.73
C TYR A 122 22.15 -2.93 25.85
N GLY A 123 21.48 -1.96 25.23
CA GLY A 123 22.09 -1.13 24.20
C GLY A 123 21.14 -0.10 23.59
N SER A 124 21.44 0.31 22.37
CA SER A 124 20.63 1.23 21.58
C SER A 124 20.41 0.69 20.16
N TYR A 125 19.44 1.25 19.45
CA TYR A 125 19.21 0.91 18.04
C TYR A 125 18.83 2.15 17.23
N VAL A 126 19.06 2.11 15.92
CA VAL A 126 18.61 3.10 14.94
C VAL A 126 17.97 2.34 13.77
N LEU A 127 16.89 2.89 13.20
CA LEU A 127 16.33 2.46 11.92
C LEU A 127 16.26 3.69 11.00
N ASN A 128 16.94 3.63 9.86
CA ASN A 128 16.93 4.69 8.87
C ASN A 128 15.74 4.53 7.91
N ALA A 129 15.39 5.60 7.19
CA ALA A 129 14.28 5.58 6.23
C ALA A 129 14.54 4.65 5.02
N ASP A 130 15.79 4.33 4.73
CA ASP A 130 16.18 3.36 3.71
C ASP A 130 16.08 1.89 4.19
N GLY A 131 15.58 1.67 5.41
CA GLY A 131 15.42 0.35 6.00
C GLY A 131 16.69 -0.20 6.65
N THR A 132 17.84 0.49 6.54
CA THR A 132 19.05 0.07 7.24
C THR A 132 18.89 0.30 8.74
N TRP A 133 19.25 -0.71 9.53
CA TRP A 133 19.20 -0.63 10.98
C TRP A 133 20.53 -1.03 11.60
N THR A 134 20.77 -0.52 12.80
CA THR A 134 21.94 -0.87 13.61
C THR A 134 21.54 -1.02 15.05
N TYR A 135 22.01 -2.08 15.71
CA TYR A 135 21.99 -2.25 17.15
C TYR A 135 23.40 -2.05 17.70
N THR A 136 23.55 -1.28 18.77
CA THR A 136 24.81 -1.08 19.49
C THR A 136 24.67 -1.50 20.94
N LEU A 137 25.49 -2.46 21.39
CA LEU A 137 25.60 -2.87 22.77
C LEU A 137 26.16 -1.71 23.62
N ASP A 138 25.54 -1.46 24.78
CA ASP A 138 26.06 -0.50 25.74
C ASP A 138 27.04 -1.20 26.69
N ASP A 139 28.33 -1.02 26.42
CA ASP A 139 29.40 -1.57 27.25
C ASP A 139 29.41 -0.99 28.67
N THR A 140 28.67 0.08 28.97
CA THR A 140 28.55 0.61 30.34
C THR A 140 27.40 -0.04 31.13
N ASN A 141 26.55 -0.82 30.45
CA ASN A 141 25.41 -1.48 31.07
C ASN A 141 25.88 -2.51 32.11
N GLY A 142 25.44 -2.32 33.35
CA GLY A 142 25.88 -3.14 34.48
C GLY A 142 25.52 -4.62 34.39
N THR A 143 24.56 -5.02 33.53
CA THR A 143 24.20 -6.43 33.29
C THR A 143 25.11 -7.07 32.25
N VAL A 144 25.52 -6.30 31.24
CA VAL A 144 26.54 -6.70 30.25
C VAL A 144 27.87 -6.97 30.95
N ARG A 145 28.31 -6.04 31.82
CA ARG A 145 29.56 -6.15 32.60
C ARG A 145 29.58 -7.22 33.71
N ARG A 146 28.43 -7.75 34.14
CA ARG A 146 28.33 -8.61 35.35
C ARG A 146 28.87 -10.03 35.16
N SER A 147 29.19 -10.43 33.93
CA SER A 147 29.88 -11.70 33.64
C SER A 147 31.31 -11.80 34.23
N ARG A 148 31.89 -10.70 34.74
CA ARG A 148 33.26 -10.68 35.30
C ARG A 148 33.38 -10.56 36.83
N ARG A 149 32.31 -10.29 37.59
CA ARG A 149 32.42 -10.11 39.06
C ARG A 149 32.29 -11.40 39.89
N ALA A 150 32.15 -12.57 39.28
CA ALA A 150 32.05 -13.86 39.98
C ALA A 150 33.35 -14.68 40.03
N ARG A 151 34.48 -14.15 39.54
CA ARG A 151 35.80 -14.81 39.62
C ARG A 151 36.88 -13.83 40.08
N ARG A 152 36.81 -13.40 41.34
CA ARG A 152 37.97 -12.92 42.10
C ARG A 152 37.77 -13.26 43.57
#